data_AF-A0A151UE87-F1
#
_entry.id   AF-A0A151UE87-F1
#
_cell.length_a   1.000
_cell.length_b   1.000
_cell.length_c   1.000
_cell.angle_alpha   90.00
_cell.angle_beta   90.00
_cell.angle_gamma   90.00
#
_symmetry.space_group_name_H-M   'P 1'
#
loop_
_entity.id
_entity.type
_entity.pdbx_description
1 polymer ?
#
loop_
_entity_poly.entity_id
_entity_poly.type
_entity_poly.pdbx_seq_one_letter_code
_entity_poly.pdbx_strand_id
1 'polypeptide(L)'
;YPDSMRNILGTNIAEVHGATHKRIRGSLLSLIGPTSVKDRLVPEVDEFMRSYLDNWDGKIIDLQEKTVEMSFFISLKAVVENEPNSFLESFKATFDKMAIATISLPIKFPGTNYYRGLKVSMS
;
A
#
# COMPACT_ATOMS: atom_id res chain seq x y z
N TYR A 1 12.32 7.23 -13.59
CA TYR A 1 11.59 7.61 -12.37
C TYR A 1 12.43 8.56 -11.52
N PRO A 2 11.84 9.41 -10.67
CA PRO A 2 12.58 10.35 -9.81
C PRO A 2 13.49 9.63 -8.80
N ASP A 3 14.61 10.25 -8.43
CA ASP A 3 15.57 9.69 -7.45
C ASP A 3 14.93 9.40 -6.09
N SER A 4 13.95 10.21 -5.69
CA SER A 4 13.19 10.01 -4.44
C SER A 4 12.53 8.63 -4.39
N MET A 5 11.92 8.19 -5.49
CA MET A 5 11.26 6.89 -5.57
C MET A 5 12.27 5.75 -5.44
N ARG A 6 13.40 5.83 -6.13
CA ARG A 6 14.46 4.82 -6.04
C ARG A 6 15.04 4.72 -4.63
N ASN A 7 15.26 5.85 -3.98
CA ASN A 7 15.87 5.91 -2.65
C ASN A 7 14.91 5.46 -1.54
N ILE A 8 13.59 5.57 -1.74
CA ILE A 8 12.57 5.18 -0.74
C ILE A 8 12.05 3.76 -0.97
N LEU A 9 11.83 3.35 -2.22
CA LEU A 9 11.29 2.02 -2.54
C LEU A 9 12.36 0.97 -2.84
N GLY A 10 13.61 1.40 -3.01
CA GLY A 10 14.68 0.56 -3.52
C GLY A 10 14.42 0.09 -4.95
N THR A 11 15.13 -0.96 -5.36
CA THR A 11 14.92 -1.63 -6.65
C THR A 11 13.51 -2.22 -6.70
N ASN A 12 12.66 -1.67 -7.55
CA ASN A 12 11.24 -2.04 -7.65
C ASN A 12 10.85 -2.45 -9.08
N ILE A 13 9.61 -2.94 -9.25
CA ILE A 13 9.12 -3.43 -10.55
C ILE A 13 9.16 -2.36 -11.65
N ALA A 14 9.07 -1.08 -11.30
CA ALA A 14 9.12 0.01 -12.28
C ALA A 14 10.56 0.31 -12.77
N GLU A 15 11.59 -0.13 -12.03
CA GLU A 15 13.01 0.04 -12.38
C GLU A 15 13.60 -1.16 -13.12
N VAL A 16 13.15 -2.38 -12.81
CA VAL A 16 13.72 -3.60 -13.44
C VAL A 16 13.18 -3.84 -14.85
N HIS A 17 13.95 -4.57 -15.66
CA HIS A 17 13.62 -4.88 -17.05
C HIS A 17 13.82 -6.37 -17.40
N GLY A 18 13.38 -6.76 -18.59
CA GLY A 18 13.62 -8.09 -19.17
C GLY A 18 13.10 -9.24 -18.31
N ALA A 19 13.92 -10.27 -18.13
CA ALA A 19 13.56 -11.49 -17.41
C ALA A 19 13.19 -11.22 -15.94
N THR A 20 13.88 -10.28 -15.28
CA THR A 20 13.60 -9.90 -13.88
C THR A 20 12.22 -9.28 -13.76
N HIS A 21 11.88 -8.31 -14.62
CA HIS A 21 10.55 -7.71 -14.66
C HIS A 21 9.47 -8.77 -14.91
N LYS A 22 9.69 -9.68 -15.88
CA LYS A 22 8.74 -10.76 -16.19
C LYS A 22 8.50 -11.67 -14.99
N ARG A 23 9.55 -12.01 -14.23
CA ARG A 23 9.44 -12.84 -13.03
C ARG A 23 8.64 -12.15 -11.92
N ILE A 24 8.97 -10.90 -11.58
CA ILE A 24 8.25 -10.15 -10.54
C ILE A 24 6.78 -9.97 -10.94
N ARG A 25 6.51 -9.59 -12.20
CA ARG A 25 5.13 -9.46 -12.70
C ARG A 25 4.37 -10.80 -12.63
N GLY A 26 5.03 -11.92 -12.92
CA GLY A 26 4.44 -13.25 -12.78
C GLY A 26 4.01 -13.56 -11.35
N SER A 27 4.89 -13.30 -10.37
CA SER A 27 4.58 -13.46 -8.94
C SER A 27 3.48 -12.51 -8.46
N LEU A 28 3.43 -11.28 -8.96
CA LEU A 28 2.33 -10.37 -8.66
C LEU A 28 1.00 -10.94 -9.19
N LEU A 29 0.98 -11.43 -10.43
CA LEU A 29 -0.23 -12.01 -11.03
C LEU A 29 -0.68 -13.31 -10.36
N SER A 30 0.16 -14.05 -9.64
CA SER A 30 -0.33 -15.17 -8.82
C SER A 30 -1.10 -14.68 -7.59
N LEU A 31 -0.82 -13.48 -7.08
CA LEU A 31 -1.52 -12.90 -5.93
C LEU A 31 -2.83 -12.21 -6.34
N ILE A 32 -2.82 -11.49 -7.47
CA ILE A 32 -3.93 -10.61 -7.91
C ILE A 32 -4.47 -10.95 -9.32
N GLY A 33 -4.18 -12.14 -9.84
CA GLY A 33 -4.67 -12.59 -11.15
C GLY A 33 -6.15 -12.98 -11.13
N PRO A 34 -6.77 -13.24 -12.29
CA PRO A 34 -8.20 -13.49 -12.40
C PRO A 34 -8.73 -14.61 -11.49
N THR A 35 -7.99 -15.70 -11.34
CA THR A 35 -8.33 -16.81 -10.43
C THR A 35 -8.34 -16.34 -8.97
N SER A 36 -7.26 -15.69 -8.52
CA SER A 36 -7.16 -15.16 -7.15
C SER A 36 -8.20 -14.09 -6.88
N VAL A 37 -8.52 -13.23 -7.87
CA VAL A 37 -9.59 -12.24 -7.77
C VAL A 37 -10.93 -12.90 -7.52
N LYS A 38 -11.29 -13.88 -8.37
CA LYS A 38 -12.58 -14.55 -8.30
C LYS A 38 -12.74 -15.38 -7.04
N ASP A 39 -11.75 -16.19 -6.72
CA ASP A 39 -11.90 -17.26 -5.72
C ASP A 39 -11.51 -16.81 -4.31
N ARG A 40 -10.72 -15.73 -4.17
CA ARG A 40 -10.22 -15.22 -2.89
C ARG A 40 -10.55 -13.76 -2.64
N LEU A 41 -10.06 -12.86 -3.49
CA LEU A 41 -10.07 -11.42 -3.18
C LEU A 41 -11.49 -10.85 -3.18
N VAL A 42 -12.38 -11.22 -4.11
CA VAL A 42 -13.76 -10.70 -4.13
C VAL A 42 -14.52 -11.07 -2.84
N PRO A 43 -14.54 -12.34 -2.41
CA PRO A 43 -15.12 -12.70 -1.11
C PRO A 43 -14.50 -11.95 0.08
N GLU A 44 -13.17 -11.89 0.18
CA GLU A 44 -12.47 -11.19 1.27
C GLU A 44 -12.78 -9.69 1.30
N VAL A 45 -12.88 -9.08 0.12
CA VAL A 45 -13.23 -7.66 -0.04
C VAL A 45 -14.69 -7.41 0.36
N ASP A 46 -15.64 -8.26 -0.04
CA ASP A 46 -17.05 -8.12 0.37
C ASP A 46 -17.20 -8.20 1.88
N GLU A 47 -16.58 -9.20 2.51
CA GLU A 47 -16.59 -9.36 3.96
C GLU A 47 -15.99 -8.14 4.67
N PHE A 48 -14.82 -7.69 4.23
CA PHE A 48 -14.15 -6.52 4.79
C PHE A 48 -14.99 -5.25 4.62
N MET A 49 -15.55 -5.00 3.44
CA MET A 49 -16.38 -3.82 3.17
C MET A 49 -17.62 -3.79 4.08
N ARG A 50 -18.31 -4.92 4.27
CA ARG A 50 -19.47 -4.98 5.19
C ARG A 50 -19.09 -4.57 6.60
N SER A 51 -18.00 -5.14 7.13
CA SER A 51 -17.51 -4.79 8.47
C SER A 51 -17.07 -3.32 8.56
N TYR A 52 -16.41 -2.81 7.54
CA TYR A 52 -15.90 -1.44 7.49
C TYR A 52 -17.03 -0.39 7.44
N LEU A 53 -18.17 -0.75 6.82
CA LEU A 53 -19.35 0.12 6.67
C LEU A 53 -20.39 -0.04 7.79
N ASP A 54 -20.30 -1.09 8.61
CA ASP A 54 -21.33 -1.52 9.57
C ASP A 54 -21.80 -0.42 10.54
N ASN A 55 -20.94 0.57 10.82
CA ASN A 55 -21.19 1.63 11.79
C ASN A 55 -21.30 3.03 11.17
N TRP A 56 -21.64 3.14 9.89
CA TRP A 56 -21.72 4.44 9.20
C TRP A 56 -23.08 5.12 9.33
N ASP A 57 -24.13 4.38 9.69
CA ASP A 57 -25.48 4.93 9.77
C ASP A 57 -25.58 6.11 10.75
N GLY A 58 -26.29 7.16 10.33
CA GLY A 58 -26.48 8.39 11.11
C GLY A 58 -25.23 9.25 11.35
N LYS A 59 -24.07 8.91 10.77
CA LYS A 59 -22.81 9.65 10.98
C LYS A 59 -22.44 10.54 9.79
N ILE A 60 -21.84 11.68 10.08
CA ILE A 60 -21.14 12.49 9.08
C ILE A 60 -19.76 11.85 8.87
N ILE A 61 -19.51 11.37 7.66
CA ILE A 61 -18.30 10.64 7.29
C ILE A 61 -17.56 11.39 6.19
N ASP A 62 -16.24 11.52 6.32
CA ASP A 62 -15.39 11.90 5.19
C ASP A 62 -15.23 10.69 4.25
N LEU A 63 -16.00 10.69 3.17
CA LEU A 63 -16.03 9.59 2.21
C LEU A 63 -14.69 9.44 1.48
N GLN A 64 -13.95 10.53 1.26
CA GLN A 64 -12.65 10.48 0.59
C GLN A 64 -11.63 9.79 1.49
N GLU A 65 -11.51 10.24 2.74
CA GLU A 65 -10.63 9.64 3.73
C GLU A 65 -10.93 8.15 3.89
N LYS A 66 -12.20 7.80 4.12
CA LYS A 66 -12.60 6.42 4.39
C LYS A 66 -12.43 5.49 3.20
N THR A 67 -12.66 5.97 1.97
CA THR A 67 -12.47 5.16 0.76
C THR A 67 -10.99 4.93 0.47
N VAL A 68 -10.14 5.94 0.66
CA VAL A 68 -8.68 5.81 0.52
C VAL A 68 -8.14 4.81 1.55
N GLU A 69 -8.57 4.92 2.80
CA GLU A 69 -8.23 3.99 3.89
C GLU A 69 -8.67 2.55 3.57
N MET A 70 -9.91 2.37 3.13
CA MET A 70 -10.45 1.05 2.73
C MET A 70 -9.62 0.41 1.60
N SER A 71 -9.31 1.18 0.55
CA SER A 71 -8.52 0.69 -0.59
C SER A 71 -7.11 0.25 -0.19
N PHE A 72 -6.50 0.95 0.77
CA PHE A 72 -5.21 0.59 1.31
C PHE A 72 -5.26 -0.74 2.05
N PHE A 73 -6.22 -0.92 2.96
CA PHE A 73 -6.34 -2.16 3.73
C PHE A 73 -6.66 -3.37 2.86
N ILE A 74 -7.55 -3.22 1.87
CA ILE A 74 -7.83 -4.27 0.87
C ILE A 74 -6.54 -4.66 0.13
N SER A 75 -5.78 -3.67 -0.34
CA SER A 75 -4.53 -3.92 -1.07
C SER A 75 -3.47 -4.59 -0.20
N LEU A 76 -3.39 -4.21 1.08
CA LEU A 76 -2.45 -4.80 2.04
C LEU A 76 -2.80 -6.25 2.36
N LYS A 77 -4.09 -6.54 2.63
CA LYS A 77 -4.60 -7.91 2.87
C LYS A 77 -4.42 -8.83 1.66
N ALA A 78 -4.43 -8.28 0.45
CA ALA A 78 -4.16 -9.06 -0.77
C ALA A 78 -2.72 -9.62 -0.82
N VAL A 79 -1.78 -8.98 -0.11
CA VAL A 79 -0.34 -9.30 -0.12
C VAL A 79 0.13 -9.91 1.21
N VAL A 80 -0.51 -9.56 2.31
CA VAL A 80 -0.14 -9.97 3.67
C VAL A 80 -1.29 -10.80 4.27
N GLU A 81 -1.03 -12.09 4.46
CA GLU A 81 -2.02 -13.05 4.95
C GLU A 81 -2.05 -13.09 6.49
N ASN A 82 -3.25 -13.19 7.07
CA ASN A 82 -3.50 -13.49 8.49
C ASN A 82 -2.94 -12.50 9.54
N GLU A 83 -2.61 -11.27 9.16
CA GLU A 83 -2.21 -10.25 10.13
C GLU A 83 -3.42 -9.57 10.82
N PRO A 84 -3.31 -9.20 12.11
CA PRO A 84 -4.37 -8.51 12.83
C PRO A 84 -4.54 -7.07 12.32
N ASN A 85 -5.74 -6.50 12.49
CA ASN A 85 -6.02 -5.13 12.05
C ASN A 85 -5.07 -4.08 12.66
N SER A 86 -4.61 -4.30 13.91
CA SER A 86 -3.62 -3.43 14.56
C SER A 86 -2.28 -3.37 13.81
N PHE A 87 -1.84 -4.48 13.22
CA PHE A 87 -0.67 -4.49 12.35
C PHE A 87 -0.92 -3.61 11.12
N LEU A 88 -2.07 -3.79 10.45
CA LEU A 88 -2.42 -3.04 9.23
C LEU A 88 -2.46 -1.53 9.50
N GLU A 89 -3.07 -1.11 10.61
CA GLU A 89 -3.13 0.28 11.05
C GLU A 89 -1.75 0.86 11.34
N SER A 90 -0.90 0.12 12.07
CA SER A 90 0.48 0.54 12.35
C SER A 90 1.32 0.67 11.08
N PHE A 91 1.13 -0.27 10.14
CA PHE A 91 1.82 -0.29 8.87
C PHE A 91 1.37 0.86 7.97
N LYS A 92 0.07 1.22 7.97
CA LYS A 92 -0.45 2.38 7.23
C LYS A 92 0.30 3.66 7.57
N ALA A 93 0.52 3.94 8.86
CA ALA A 93 1.23 5.15 9.29
C ALA A 93 2.68 5.22 8.78
N THR A 94 3.34 4.07 8.66
CA THR A 94 4.68 3.92 8.07
C THR A 94 4.61 4.10 6.56
N PHE A 95 3.65 3.44 5.90
CA PHE A 95 3.44 3.50 4.47
C PHE A 95 3.13 4.92 3.98
N ASP A 96 2.25 5.66 4.66
CA ASP A 96 1.89 7.03 4.27
C ASP A 96 3.11 7.96 4.26
N LYS A 97 4.03 7.79 5.22
CA LYS A 97 5.31 8.54 5.26
C LYS A 97 6.20 8.17 4.06
N MET A 98 6.27 6.89 3.70
CA MET A 98 7.04 6.42 2.54
C MET A 98 6.41 6.90 1.21
N ALA A 99 5.08 6.83 1.09
CA ALA A 99 4.35 7.26 -0.10
C ALA A 99 4.58 8.74 -0.41
N ILE A 100 4.46 9.60 0.60
CA ILE A 100 4.72 11.04 0.44
C ILE A 100 6.20 11.29 0.11
N ALA A 101 7.13 10.58 0.76
CA ALA A 101 8.56 10.74 0.49
C ALA A 101 8.96 10.31 -0.92
N THR A 102 8.30 9.29 -1.47
CA THR A 102 8.51 8.77 -2.83
C THR A 102 8.27 9.85 -3.89
N ILE A 103 7.29 10.72 -3.70
CA ILE A 103 6.93 11.80 -4.64
C ILE A 103 7.51 13.18 -4.26
N SER A 104 8.26 13.26 -3.16
CA SER A 104 8.86 14.51 -2.68
C SER A 104 10.14 14.85 -3.43
N LEU A 105 10.53 16.13 -3.42
CA LEU A 105 11.85 16.54 -3.89
C LEU A 105 12.95 15.83 -3.06
N PRO A 106 14.01 15.31 -3.68
CA PRO A 106 15.04 14.50 -3.00
C PRO A 106 16.03 15.35 -2.17
N ILE A 107 15.50 16.23 -1.31
CA ILE A 107 16.27 17.15 -0.46
C ILE A 107 16.42 16.55 0.95
N LYS A 108 17.64 16.13 1.29
CA LYS A 108 17.99 15.52 2.59
C LYS A 108 18.16 16.55 3.71
N PHE A 109 17.14 17.37 3.95
CA PHE A 109 17.14 18.39 4.99
C PHE A 109 16.14 18.04 6.11
N PRO A 110 16.51 18.18 7.41
CA PRO A 110 15.58 17.92 8.51
C PRO A 110 14.25 18.68 8.36
N GLY A 111 13.13 17.97 8.53
CA GLY A 111 11.77 18.53 8.37
C GLY A 111 11.12 18.26 7.01
N THR A 112 11.90 18.00 5.95
CA THR A 112 11.32 17.62 4.65
C THR A 112 10.62 16.26 4.72
N ASN A 113 9.60 16.05 3.89
CA ASN A 113 8.94 14.75 3.77
C ASN A 113 9.92 13.67 3.30
N TYR A 114 10.82 14.01 2.37
CA TYR A 114 11.85 13.10 1.89
C TYR A 114 12.81 12.65 2.99
N TYR A 115 13.30 13.57 3.84
CA TYR A 115 14.17 13.22 4.97
C TYR A 115 13.47 12.32 6.00
N ARG A 116 12.18 12.59 6.27
CA ARG A 116 11.37 11.75 7.17
C ARG A 116 11.15 10.35 6.61
N GLY A 117 10.80 10.23 5.33
CA GLY A 117 10.61 8.92 4.69
C GLY A 117 11.89 8.11 4.58
N LEU A 118 13.04 8.76 4.33
CA LEU A 118 14.34 8.07 4.33
C LEU A 118 14.65 7.41 5.68
N LYS A 119 14.36 8.07 6.80
CA LYS A 119 14.55 7.48 8.14
C LYS A 119 13.70 6.25 8.38
N VAL A 120 12.48 6.25 7.85
CA VAL A 120 11.52 5.14 7.97
C VAL A 120 11.89 3.99 7.03
N SER A 121 12.40 4.29 5.84
CA SER A 121 12.83 3.27 4.88
C SER A 121 14.12 2.56 5.29
N MET A 122 14.90 3.13 6.21
CA MET A 122 16.18 2.59 6.69
C MET A 122 16.08 1.95 8.09
N SER A 123 14.90 1.95 8.71
CA SER A 123 14.61 1.32 10.01
C SER A 123 14.03 -0.06 9.84
#